data_AF-A0A2V8UAE3-F1
#
_entry.id   AF-A0A2V8UAE3-F1
#
_cell.length_a   1.000
_cell.length_b   1.000
_cell.length_c   1.000
_cell.angle_alpha   90.00
_cell.angle_beta   90.00
_cell.angle_gamma   90.00
#
_symmetry.space_group_name_H-M   'P 1'
#
loop_
_entity.id
_entity.type
_entity.pdbx_description
1 polymer ?
#
loop_
_entity_poly.entity_id
_entity_poly.type
_entity_poly.pdbx_seq_one_letter_code
_entity_poly.pdbx_strand_id
1 'polypeptide(L)'
;MEHERSKALEDAGRAYRRAFDDFSRRARLVQSLTAGPNPDRTAIDTALLELEKARVVYNRRRDALAQQLLRASNHNSFPAFGPDSPQAYAGRVRSIAELLWEVAGRPDGTAEDDWFRAEEILRRAAAA
;
A
#
# COMPACT_ATOMS: atom_id res chain seq x y z
N MET A 1 -10.28 -14.07 19.03
CA MET A 1 -9.89 -14.39 17.64
C MET A 1 -10.16 -13.24 16.67
N GLU A 2 -11.38 -12.68 16.55
CA GLU A 2 -11.65 -11.57 15.59
C GLU A 2 -10.96 -10.25 15.96
N HIS A 3 -10.93 -9.91 17.25
CA HIS A 3 -10.28 -8.69 17.74
C HIS A 3 -8.76 -8.68 17.48
N GLU A 4 -8.10 -9.83 17.57
CA GLU A 4 -6.67 -9.99 17.27
C GLU A 4 -6.37 -9.89 15.77
N ARG A 5 -7.30 -10.32 14.92
CA ARG A 5 -7.18 -10.22 13.45
C ARG A 5 -7.34 -8.79 12.95
N SER A 6 -8.34 -8.07 13.47
CA SER A 6 -8.53 -6.64 13.18
C SER A 6 -7.28 -5.85 13.59
N LYS A 7 -6.75 -6.10 14.79
CA LYS A 7 -5.49 -5.52 15.26
C LYS A 7 -4.30 -5.85 14.34
N ALA A 8 -4.17 -7.10 13.89
CA ALA A 8 -3.09 -7.52 13.00
C ALA A 8 -3.15 -6.83 11.61
N LEU A 9 -4.35 -6.61 11.07
CA LEU A 9 -4.54 -5.87 9.83
C LEU A 9 -4.16 -4.39 9.99
N GLU A 10 -4.59 -3.76 11.09
CA GLU A 10 -4.21 -2.38 11.38
C GLU A 10 -2.71 -2.21 11.61
N ASP A 11 -2.07 -3.14 12.33
CA ASP A 11 -0.62 -3.15 12.55
C ASP A 11 0.13 -3.30 11.23
N ALA A 12 -0.34 -4.20 10.35
CA ALA A 12 0.21 -4.34 9.00
C ALA A 12 0.06 -3.05 8.18
N GLY A 13 -1.10 -2.39 8.27
CA GLY A 13 -1.35 -1.11 7.60
C GLY A 13 -0.47 0.04 8.09
N ARG A 14 -0.27 0.14 9.42
CA ARG A 14 0.67 1.10 10.02
C ARG A 14 2.11 0.83 9.59
N ALA A 15 2.55 -0.43 9.61
CA ALA A 15 3.90 -0.81 9.21
C ALA A 15 4.16 -0.54 7.71
N TYR A 16 3.17 -0.78 6.86
CA TYR A 16 3.20 -0.47 5.44
C TYR A 16 3.37 1.03 5.19
N ARG A 17 2.48 1.87 5.73
CA ARG A 17 2.55 3.34 5.54
C ARG A 17 3.88 3.93 6.00
N ARG A 18 4.40 3.48 7.14
CA ARG A 18 5.70 3.92 7.64
C ARG A 18 6.84 3.55 6.69
N ALA A 19 6.81 2.35 6.12
CA ALA A 19 7.83 1.91 5.17
C ALA A 19 7.73 2.67 3.84
N PHE A 20 6.51 2.98 3.39
CA PHE A 20 6.28 3.80 2.20
C PHE A 20 6.78 5.24 2.38
N ASP A 21 6.51 5.86 3.54
CA ASP A 21 6.98 7.22 3.83
C ASP A 21 8.51 7.31 3.88
N ASP A 22 9.19 6.28 4.42
CA ASP A 22 10.65 6.21 4.43
C ASP A 22 11.22 6.03 3.01
N PHE A 23 10.66 5.09 2.23
CA PHE A 23 11.03 4.90 0.83
C PHE A 23 10.85 6.19 0.00
N SER A 24 9.69 6.84 0.11
CA SER A 24 9.38 8.08 -0.61
C SER A 24 10.31 9.22 -0.24
N ARG A 25 10.65 9.36 1.05
CA ARG A 25 11.60 10.38 1.52
C ARG A 25 12.97 10.19 0.88
N ARG A 26 13.45 8.94 0.83
CA ARG A 26 14.76 8.62 0.25
C ARG A 26 14.76 8.79 -1.28
N ALA A 27 13.65 8.48 -1.94
CA ALA A 27 13.50 8.71 -3.38
C ALA A 27 13.61 10.21 -3.72
N ARG A 28 12.93 11.07 -2.95
CA ARG A 28 13.03 12.53 -3.11
C ARG A 28 14.43 13.05 -2.81
N LEU A 29 15.14 12.47 -1.83
CA LEU A 29 16.53 12.83 -1.55
C LEU A 29 17.44 12.54 -2.74
N VAL A 30 17.34 11.34 -3.33
CA VAL A 30 18.11 10.99 -4.54
C VAL A 30 17.80 11.97 -5.67
N GLN A 31 16.52 12.25 -5.95
CA GLN A 31 16.11 13.23 -6.96
C GLN A 31 16.72 14.61 -6.71
N SER A 32 16.68 15.09 -5.46
CA SER A 32 17.27 16.37 -5.07
C SER A 32 18.79 16.42 -5.27
N LEU A 33 19.51 15.34 -4.94
CA LEU A 33 20.96 15.28 -5.09
C LEU A 33 21.37 15.23 -6.56
N THR A 34 20.61 14.51 -7.40
CA THR A 34 20.85 14.39 -8.83
C THR A 34 20.50 15.67 -9.59
N ALA A 35 19.51 16.44 -9.14
CA ALA A 35 19.11 17.70 -9.78
C ALA A 35 20.03 18.90 -9.46
N GLY A 36 21.00 18.74 -8.53
CA GLY A 36 21.91 19.80 -8.14
C GLY A 36 22.95 20.16 -9.21
N PRO A 37 23.45 21.41 -9.25
CA PRO A 37 24.40 21.88 -10.27
C PRO A 37 25.80 21.25 -10.20
N ASN A 38 26.16 20.62 -9.08
CA ASN A 38 27.39 19.83 -8.93
C ASN A 38 27.11 18.58 -8.09
N PRO A 39 26.66 17.47 -8.70
CA PRO A 39 26.25 16.28 -7.98
C PRO A 39 27.45 15.57 -7.35
N ASP A 40 27.46 15.48 -6.01
CA ASP A 40 28.39 14.63 -5.27
C ASP A 40 28.03 13.16 -5.52
N ARG A 41 28.87 12.47 -6.29
CA ARG A 41 28.67 11.06 -6.66
C ARG A 41 28.65 10.14 -5.45
N THR A 42 29.49 10.39 -4.44
CA THR A 42 29.54 9.56 -3.23
C THR A 42 28.29 9.74 -2.39
N ALA A 43 27.77 10.97 -2.30
CA ALA A 43 26.49 11.23 -1.64
C ALA A 43 25.32 10.56 -2.38
N ILE A 44 25.33 10.58 -3.72
CA ILE A 44 24.31 9.91 -4.55
C ILE A 44 24.37 8.39 -4.38
N ASP A 45 25.54 7.77 -4.44
CA ASP A 45 25.69 6.31 -4.28
C ASP A 45 25.19 5.85 -2.89
N THR A 46 25.53 6.62 -1.85
CA THR A 46 25.04 6.37 -0.49
C THR A 46 23.52 6.50 -0.43
N ALA A 47 22.94 7.56 -1.01
CA ALA A 47 21.50 7.77 -1.03
C ALA A 47 20.77 6.68 -1.84
N LEU A 48 21.35 6.17 -2.93
CA LEU A 48 20.81 5.07 -3.72
C LEU A 48 20.82 3.75 -2.96
N LEU A 49 21.92 3.42 -2.27
CA LEU A 49 21.99 2.24 -1.40
C LEU A 49 20.91 2.29 -0.31
N GLU A 50 20.78 3.44 0.32
CA GLU A 50 19.79 3.69 1.36
C GLU A 50 18.34 3.65 0.83
N LEU A 51 18.11 4.12 -0.39
CA LEU A 51 16.83 3.99 -1.09
C LEU A 51 16.48 2.53 -1.36
N GLU A 52 17.42 1.71 -1.86
CA GLU A 52 17.17 0.31 -2.14
C GLU A 52 16.86 -0.48 -0.86
N LYS A 53 17.56 -0.20 0.24
CA LYS A 53 17.23 -0.79 1.55
C LYS A 53 15.78 -0.48 1.95
N ALA A 54 15.35 0.77 1.82
CA ALA A 54 13.98 1.16 2.13
C ALA A 54 12.96 0.52 1.18
N ARG A 55 13.30 0.39 -0.11
CA ARG A 55 12.47 -0.29 -1.12
C ARG A 55 12.22 -1.76 -0.75
N VAL A 56 13.26 -2.48 -0.33
CA VAL A 56 13.14 -3.87 0.13
C VAL A 56 12.22 -3.98 1.35
N VAL A 57 12.35 -3.07 2.32
CA VAL A 57 11.46 -3.03 3.50
C VAL A 57 10.03 -2.72 3.10
N TYR A 58 9.82 -1.71 2.26
CA TYR A 58 8.51 -1.34 1.72
C TYR A 58 7.83 -2.52 1.04
N ASN A 59 8.51 -3.21 0.11
CA ASN A 59 7.96 -4.36 -0.60
C ASN A 59 7.54 -5.47 0.38
N ARG A 60 8.38 -5.79 1.37
CA ARG A 60 8.03 -6.79 2.40
C ARG A 60 6.78 -6.40 3.19
N ARG A 61 6.63 -5.13 3.56
CA ARG A 61 5.46 -4.65 4.31
C ARG A 61 4.20 -4.60 3.44
N ARG A 62 4.34 -4.20 2.18
CA ARG A 62 3.26 -4.24 1.18
C ARG A 62 2.76 -5.67 1.00
N ASP A 63 3.66 -6.62 0.79
CA ASP A 63 3.29 -8.03 0.57
C ASP A 63 2.65 -8.64 1.84
N ALA A 64 3.13 -8.27 3.04
CA ALA A 64 2.50 -8.68 4.30
C ALA A 64 1.09 -8.11 4.46
N LEU A 65 0.87 -6.82 4.13
CA LEU A 65 -0.45 -6.20 4.18
C LEU A 65 -1.40 -6.85 3.16
N ALA A 66 -0.93 -7.09 1.93
CA ALA A 66 -1.70 -7.77 0.90
C ALA A 66 -2.14 -9.17 1.35
N GLN A 67 -1.25 -9.95 1.98
CA GLN A 67 -1.60 -11.25 2.54
C GLN A 67 -2.66 -11.15 3.65
N GLN A 68 -2.59 -10.14 4.52
CA GLN A 68 -3.60 -9.94 5.57
C GLN A 68 -4.96 -9.54 4.98
N LEU A 69 -4.97 -8.67 3.97
CA LEU A 69 -6.17 -8.28 3.24
C LEU A 69 -6.83 -9.47 2.54
N LEU A 70 -6.04 -10.31 1.85
CA LEU A 70 -6.52 -11.54 1.21
C LEU A 70 -7.06 -12.55 2.23
N ARG A 71 -6.40 -12.72 3.38
CA ARG A 71 -6.90 -13.58 4.46
C ARG A 71 -8.20 -13.06 5.05
N ALA A 72 -8.31 -11.75 5.26
CA ALA A 72 -9.53 -11.13 5.77
C ALA A 72 -10.71 -11.27 4.79
N SER A 73 -10.43 -11.25 3.48
CA SER A 73 -11.46 -11.47 2.44
C SER A 73 -11.86 -12.95 2.32
N ASN A 74 -10.93 -13.89 2.46
CA ASN A 74 -11.22 -15.33 2.39
C ASN A 74 -11.92 -15.92 3.63
N HIS A 75 -11.93 -15.22 4.76
CA HIS A 75 -12.49 -15.71 6.04
C HIS A 75 -13.81 -15.07 6.45
N ASN A 76 -14.43 -14.27 5.57
CA ASN A 76 -15.73 -13.64 5.86
C ASN A 76 -16.91 -14.61 5.66
N SER A 77 -16.79 -15.80 6.25
CA SER A 77 -17.87 -16.78 6.44
C SER A 77 -18.27 -16.78 7.91
N PHE A 78 -18.99 -15.75 8.36
CA PHE A 78 -19.74 -15.71 9.64
C PHE A 78 -21.07 -14.95 9.41
N PRO A 79 -22.10 -15.19 10.22
CA PRO A 79 -23.44 -15.57 9.76
C PRO A 79 -24.24 -14.39 9.21
N ALA A 80 -24.86 -14.61 8.05
CA ALA A 80 -26.03 -13.90 7.53
C ALA A 80 -26.09 -12.37 7.73
N PHE A 81 -25.01 -11.66 7.42
CA PHE A 81 -25.12 -10.39 6.72
C PHE A 81 -24.24 -10.55 5.49
N GLY A 82 -24.89 -10.67 4.33
CA GLY A 82 -24.28 -11.11 3.09
C GLY A 82 -23.11 -10.23 2.61
N PRO A 83 -22.51 -10.57 1.46
CA PRO A 83 -21.53 -9.75 0.75
C PRO A 83 -21.99 -8.30 0.41
N ASP A 84 -23.18 -7.90 0.87
CA ASP A 84 -23.98 -6.78 0.38
C ASP A 84 -24.03 -5.55 1.31
N SER A 85 -23.26 -5.47 2.39
CA SER A 85 -23.22 -4.21 3.14
C SER A 85 -22.36 -3.19 2.38
N PRO A 86 -22.93 -2.06 1.90
CA PRO A 86 -22.20 -1.11 1.08
C PRO A 86 -20.97 -0.54 1.79
N GLN A 87 -21.01 -0.48 3.12
CA GLN A 87 -19.90 -0.01 3.96
C GLN A 87 -18.71 -0.97 4.00
N ALA A 88 -18.93 -2.28 4.09
CA ALA A 88 -17.83 -3.25 4.08
C ALA A 88 -17.21 -3.39 2.67
N TYR A 89 -18.01 -3.17 1.63
CA TYR A 89 -17.51 -3.08 0.25
C TYR A 89 -16.70 -1.80 0.05
N ALA A 90 -17.26 -0.64 0.38
CA ALA A 90 -16.59 0.66 0.24
C ALA A 90 -15.28 0.74 1.06
N GLY A 91 -15.24 0.16 2.27
CA GLY A 91 -14.02 0.08 3.07
C GLY A 91 -12.91 -0.73 2.40
N ARG A 92 -13.26 -1.80 1.69
CA ARG A 92 -12.31 -2.62 0.91
C ARG A 92 -11.85 -1.92 -0.36
N VAL A 93 -12.78 -1.31 -1.09
CA VAL A 93 -12.46 -0.50 -2.28
C VAL A 93 -11.49 0.61 -1.92
N ARG A 94 -11.80 1.37 -0.87
CA ARG A 94 -10.93 2.44 -0.36
C ARG A 94 -9.53 1.93 -0.04
N SER A 95 -9.42 0.80 0.66
CA SER A 95 -8.13 0.25 1.07
C SER A 95 -7.26 -0.15 -0.14
N ILE A 96 -7.88 -0.69 -1.19
CA ILE A 96 -7.17 -1.07 -2.42
C ILE A 96 -6.85 0.18 -3.26
N ALA A 97 -7.75 1.16 -3.31
CA ALA A 97 -7.53 2.42 -4.02
C ALA A 97 -6.36 3.21 -3.39
N GLU A 98 -6.32 3.29 -2.07
CA GLU A 98 -5.20 3.89 -1.33
C GLU A 98 -3.88 3.16 -1.66
N LEU A 99 -3.90 1.83 -1.76
CA LEU A 99 -2.71 1.06 -2.14
C LEU A 99 -2.28 1.30 -3.59
N LEU A 100 -3.22 1.42 -4.53
CA LEU A 100 -2.93 1.74 -5.93
C LEU A 100 -2.33 3.14 -6.07
N TRP A 101 -2.94 4.12 -5.39
CA TRP A 101 -2.48 5.50 -5.32
C TRP A 101 -1.06 5.61 -4.72
N GLU A 102 -0.80 4.89 -3.63
CA GLU A 102 0.52 4.86 -3.02
C GLU A 102 1.57 4.19 -3.92
N VAL A 103 1.24 3.07 -4.58
CA VAL A 103 2.14 2.43 -5.55
C VAL A 103 2.46 3.35 -6.74
N ALA A 104 1.53 4.19 -7.15
CA ALA A 104 1.74 5.18 -8.20
C ALA A 104 2.60 6.39 -7.74
N GLY A 105 2.97 6.47 -6.46
CA GLY A 105 3.78 7.56 -5.91
C GLY A 105 2.97 8.74 -5.38
N ARG A 106 1.69 8.52 -5.05
CA ARG A 106 0.73 9.54 -4.59
C ARG A 106 0.54 10.72 -5.56
N PRO A 107 0.27 10.46 -6.86
CA PRO A 107 -0.03 11.53 -7.80
C PRO A 107 -1.37 12.21 -7.42
N ASP A 108 -1.40 13.54 -7.50
CA ASP A 108 -2.65 14.27 -7.31
C ASP A 108 -3.61 14.00 -8.48
N GLY A 109 -4.90 13.86 -8.18
CA GLY A 109 -5.95 13.74 -9.19
C GLY A 109 -6.24 12.32 -9.71
N THR A 110 -5.60 11.26 -9.20
CA THR A 110 -5.87 9.87 -9.64
C THR A 110 -6.82 9.09 -8.71
N ALA A 111 -7.32 9.72 -7.65
CA ALA A 111 -8.10 9.04 -6.61
C ALA A 111 -9.33 8.30 -7.16
N GLU A 112 -9.99 8.86 -8.18
CA GLU A 112 -11.16 8.25 -8.83
C GLU A 112 -10.76 7.05 -9.72
N ASP A 113 -9.68 7.17 -10.49
CA ASP A 113 -9.14 6.05 -11.29
C ASP A 113 -8.67 4.89 -10.39
N ASP A 114 -8.01 5.20 -9.28
CA ASP A 114 -7.55 4.24 -8.29
C ASP A 114 -8.75 3.56 -7.59
N TRP A 115 -9.84 4.30 -7.35
CA TRP A 115 -11.10 3.76 -6.85
C TRP A 115 -11.74 2.77 -7.83
N PHE A 116 -11.89 3.14 -9.10
CA PHE A 116 -12.48 2.24 -10.10
C PHE A 116 -11.66 0.98 -10.33
N ARG A 117 -10.32 1.09 -10.33
CA ARG A 117 -9.43 -0.07 -10.40
C ARG A 117 -9.57 -0.98 -9.19
N ALA A 118 -9.74 -0.41 -8.00
CA ALA A 118 -9.98 -1.17 -6.78
C ALA A 118 -11.30 -1.95 -6.82
N GLU A 119 -12.38 -1.34 -7.31
CA GLU A 119 -13.67 -2.01 -7.51
C GLU A 119 -13.56 -3.18 -8.49
N GLU A 120 -12.88 -2.99 -9.62
CA GLU A 120 -12.68 -4.03 -10.63
C GLU A 120 -11.85 -5.21 -10.09
N ILE A 121 -10.83 -4.95 -9.29
CA ILE A 121 -10.04 -6.00 -8.62
C ILE A 121 -10.93 -6.83 -7.69
N LEU A 122 -11.76 -6.18 -6.86
CA LEU A 122 -12.68 -6.88 -5.96
C LEU A 122 -13.74 -7.67 -6.72
N ARG A 123 -14.28 -7.10 -7.80
CA ARG A 123 -15.27 -7.76 -8.66
C ARG A 123 -14.71 -9.03 -9.28
N ARG A 124 -13.48 -8.99 -9.81
CA ARG A 124 -12.79 -10.17 -10.37
C ARG A 124 -12.48 -11.22 -9.30
N ALA A 125 -12.01 -10.78 -8.13
CA ALA A 125 -11.71 -11.69 -7.03
C ALA A 125 -12.95 -12.40 -6.47
N ALA A 126 -14.13 -11.77 -6.54
CA ALA A 126 -15.39 -12.39 -6.14
C ALA A 126 -15.98 -13.36 -7.19
N ALA A 127 -15.52 -13.29 -8.44
CA ALA A 127 -15.99 -14.11 -9.56
C ALA A 127 -15.07 -15.31 -9.88
N ALA A 128 -13.94 -15.45 -9.16
CA ALA A 128 -12.95 -16.50 -9.30
C ALA A 128 -13.07 -17.52 -8.15
#